data_AF-A0A2S1XD61-F1
#
_entry.id   AF-A0A2S1XD61-F1
#
_cell.length_a   1.000
_cell.length_b   1.000
_cell.length_c   1.000
_cell.angle_alpha   90.00
_cell.angle_beta   90.00
_cell.angle_gamma   90.00
#
_symmetry.space_group_name_H-M   'P 1'
#
loop_
_entity.id
_entity.type
_entity.pdbx_description
1 polymer ?
#
loop_
_entity_poly.entity_id
_entity_poly.type
_entity_poly.pdbx_seq_one_letter_code
_entity_poly.pdbx_strand_id
1 'polypeptide(L)'
;MPFHRPALGLSLAALALAGTLAGAAQAATTDRSPAPTAAPTAAPTAAPTAAPTAAPTAQAAPATTAPAGAAETAPAAKVTGFRSARFGMTGDEVAKAITKDFKIEGKDIRRETNATERTTSLIVKVDDLQTGAGPAVVAYILGHSTQKLFQVNILWGGAVNPKVDPNALVGAANALRNYFVAQGYRQEGMLLNAPVGDGSQVVVFRGTDSQGRMSLLTLAVPPKPSDDTPALPPSLQLSYIEKPNEPDVFKIEKGF
;
A
#
# COMPACT_ATOMS: atom_id res chain seq x y z
N MET A 1 21.46 -25.65 4.03
CA MET A 1 20.32 -25.07 4.76
C MET A 1 19.65 -24.04 3.86
N PRO A 2 18.44 -24.26 3.34
CA PRO A 2 17.77 -23.28 2.51
C PRO A 2 16.81 -22.42 3.35
N PHE A 3 16.96 -21.10 3.24
CA PHE A 3 16.09 -20.10 3.85
C PHE A 3 14.69 -20.16 3.24
N HIS A 4 13.70 -20.57 4.03
CA HIS A 4 12.29 -20.36 3.71
C HIS A 4 11.91 -18.91 4.03
N ARG A 5 11.55 -18.14 2.99
CA ARG A 5 10.80 -16.88 3.15
C ARG A 5 9.33 -17.27 3.28
N PRO A 6 8.62 -17.00 4.38
CA PRO A 6 7.18 -17.13 4.39
C PRO A 6 6.61 -15.98 3.55
N ALA A 7 6.04 -16.32 2.38
CA ALA A 7 5.15 -15.45 1.66
C ALA A 7 3.86 -15.32 2.48
N LEU A 8 3.78 -14.28 3.31
CA LEU A 8 2.52 -13.84 3.92
C LEU A 8 1.67 -13.21 2.82
N GLY A 9 0.93 -14.06 2.11
CA GLY A 9 -0.20 -13.64 1.29
C GLY A 9 -1.33 -13.21 2.22
N LEU A 10 -1.34 -11.95 2.64
CA LEU A 10 -2.58 -11.34 3.15
C LEU A 10 -3.54 -11.23 1.96
N SER A 11 -4.60 -12.03 2.00
CA SER A 11 -5.62 -12.06 0.95
C SER A 11 -6.29 -10.69 0.84
N LEU A 12 -6.19 -10.07 -0.34
CA LEU A 12 -6.88 -8.81 -0.68
C LEU A 12 -8.38 -9.01 -0.99
N ALA A 13 -8.96 -10.14 -0.59
CA ALA A 13 -10.30 -10.54 -1.02
C ALA A 13 -11.40 -10.03 -0.07
N ALA A 14 -11.66 -8.73 -0.05
CA ALA A 14 -12.93 -8.18 0.44
C ALA A 14 -13.11 -6.70 0.03
N LEU A 15 -13.02 -6.41 -1.27
CA LEU A 15 -13.63 -5.21 -1.86
C LEU A 15 -13.94 -5.47 -3.35
N ALA A 16 -14.58 -6.60 -3.63
CA ALA A 16 -15.13 -6.88 -4.95
C ALA A 16 -16.52 -6.25 -5.05
N LEU A 17 -16.59 -4.99 -5.50
CA LEU A 17 -17.83 -4.40 -6.01
C LEU A 17 -18.04 -4.91 -7.44
N ALA A 18 -19.12 -5.69 -7.60
CA ALA A 18 -19.55 -6.27 -8.85
C ALA A 18 -19.91 -5.21 -9.91
N GLY A 19 -19.43 -5.41 -11.13
CA GLY A 19 -19.81 -4.68 -12.32
C GLY A 19 -19.80 -5.61 -13.53
N THR A 20 -20.96 -6.13 -13.90
CA THR A 20 -21.24 -6.85 -15.14
C THR A 20 -21.17 -5.92 -16.35
N LEU A 21 -20.58 -6.37 -17.47
CA LEU A 21 -21.11 -6.14 -18.83
C LEU A 21 -20.43 -7.06 -19.84
N ALA A 22 -21.28 -7.60 -20.71
CA ALA A 22 -21.01 -8.49 -21.83
C ALA A 22 -20.25 -7.80 -22.97
N GLY A 23 -19.66 -8.59 -23.87
CA GLY A 23 -19.44 -8.13 -25.24
C GLY A 23 -18.27 -8.73 -26.00
N ALA A 24 -18.58 -9.79 -26.75
CA ALA A 24 -18.06 -10.15 -28.08
C ALA A 24 -16.56 -10.47 -28.27
N ALA A 25 -16.35 -11.75 -28.58
CA ALA A 25 -15.15 -12.31 -29.19
C ALA A 25 -14.86 -11.76 -30.59
N GLN A 26 -13.56 -11.78 -30.89
CA GLN A 26 -12.88 -11.50 -32.16
C GLN A 26 -13.30 -12.45 -33.28
N ALA A 27 -13.16 -12.00 -34.55
CA ALA A 27 -12.37 -12.74 -35.55
C ALA A 27 -12.20 -11.98 -36.88
N ALA A 28 -10.91 -11.81 -37.23
CA ALA A 28 -10.30 -11.99 -38.56
C ALA A 28 -10.51 -10.87 -39.62
N THR A 29 -9.59 -10.55 -40.54
CA THR A 29 -8.55 -11.31 -41.25
C THR A 29 -7.47 -10.38 -41.87
N THR A 30 -6.21 -10.85 -41.94
CA THR A 30 -5.21 -10.76 -43.04
C THR A 30 -5.01 -9.46 -43.86
N ASP A 31 -3.78 -8.95 -44.00
CA ASP A 31 -2.83 -9.31 -45.09
C ASP A 31 -1.73 -8.22 -45.29
N ARG A 32 -0.51 -8.70 -45.57
CA ARG A 32 0.69 -8.08 -46.20
C ARG A 32 1.00 -6.57 -46.14
N SER A 33 2.25 -6.24 -45.78
CA SER A 33 3.26 -5.65 -46.71
C SER A 33 4.66 -5.56 -46.08
N PRO A 34 5.77 -5.84 -46.80
CA PRO A 34 7.13 -5.85 -46.25
C PRO A 34 7.85 -4.48 -46.26
N ALA A 35 8.88 -4.43 -45.42
CA ALA A 35 9.72 -3.30 -45.02
C ALA A 35 10.51 -2.56 -46.13
N PRO A 36 10.97 -1.33 -45.85
CA PRO A 36 12.22 -0.82 -46.40
C PRO A 36 13.37 -0.79 -45.37
N THR A 37 14.49 -1.33 -45.82
CA THR A 37 15.86 -1.31 -45.34
C THR A 37 16.32 0.01 -44.69
N ALA A 38 16.79 -0.06 -43.44
CA ALA A 38 17.62 0.98 -42.84
C ALA A 38 19.10 0.65 -43.07
N ALA A 39 19.83 1.58 -43.71
CA ALA A 39 21.26 1.50 -43.94
C ALA A 39 22.06 1.73 -42.63
N PRO A 40 23.25 1.13 -42.47
CA PRO A 40 24.10 1.31 -41.30
C PRO A 40 24.98 2.56 -41.48
N THR A 41 24.91 3.52 -40.56
CA THR A 41 25.81 4.68 -40.58
C THR A 41 26.48 4.91 -39.23
N ALA A 42 27.80 4.73 -39.27
CA ALA A 42 28.88 5.25 -38.43
C ALA A 42 28.95 4.88 -36.94
N ALA A 43 29.97 4.07 -36.63
CA ALA A 43 30.52 3.86 -35.31
C ALA A 43 31.12 5.16 -34.72
N PRO A 44 31.10 5.34 -33.39
CA PRO A 44 31.74 6.49 -32.74
C PRO A 44 33.26 6.37 -32.76
N THR A 45 33.92 7.41 -33.29
CA THR A 45 35.37 7.64 -33.20
C THR A 45 35.79 7.75 -31.73
N ALA A 46 36.72 6.89 -31.30
CA ALA A 46 37.37 6.99 -30.00
C ALA A 46 38.31 8.21 -29.97
N ALA A 47 38.06 9.13 -29.05
CA ALA A 47 38.98 10.23 -28.71
C ALA A 47 39.98 9.77 -27.62
N PRO A 48 41.21 10.32 -27.61
CA PRO A 48 42.33 9.78 -26.86
C PRO A 48 42.24 9.97 -25.34
N THR A 49 42.75 8.96 -24.64
CA THR A 49 43.03 8.89 -23.21
C THR A 49 43.86 10.08 -22.71
N ALA A 50 43.29 10.88 -21.82
CA ALA A 50 44.05 11.79 -20.96
C ALA A 50 44.62 11.00 -19.77
N ALA A 51 45.93 11.14 -19.53
CA ALA A 51 46.64 10.56 -18.40
C ALA A 51 46.12 11.07 -17.04
N PRO A 52 46.27 10.30 -15.95
CA PRO A 52 45.81 10.71 -14.63
C PRO A 52 46.66 11.87 -14.10
N THR A 53 46.03 13.01 -13.88
CA THR A 53 46.62 14.12 -13.12
C THR A 53 46.52 13.79 -11.63
N ALA A 54 47.63 13.98 -10.92
CA ALA A 54 47.80 13.63 -9.51
C ALA A 54 46.70 14.21 -8.60
N ALA A 55 46.27 13.39 -7.63
CA ALA A 55 45.31 13.76 -6.60
C ALA A 55 45.84 14.94 -5.76
N PRO A 56 45.01 15.97 -5.47
CA PRO A 56 45.37 16.98 -4.51
C PRO A 56 45.34 16.37 -3.10
N THR A 57 46.47 16.50 -2.39
CA THR A 57 46.62 16.17 -0.98
C THR A 57 45.55 16.92 -0.19
N ALA A 58 44.63 16.19 0.43
CA ALA A 58 43.62 16.75 1.32
C ALA A 58 44.31 17.39 2.53
N GLN A 59 44.38 18.72 2.54
CA GLN A 59 44.71 19.51 3.71
C GLN A 59 43.60 19.29 4.74
N ALA A 60 43.94 18.68 5.88
CA ALA A 60 43.04 18.49 7.00
C ALA A 60 42.55 19.86 7.49
N ALA A 61 41.30 20.18 7.17
CA ALA A 61 40.59 21.27 7.83
C ALA A 61 40.30 20.83 9.28
N PRO A 62 40.53 21.70 10.29
CA PRO A 62 40.14 21.40 11.66
C PRO A 62 38.64 21.14 11.71
N ALA A 63 38.27 20.00 12.29
CA ALA A 63 36.88 19.63 12.53
C ALA A 63 36.23 20.68 13.45
N THR A 64 35.46 21.58 12.86
CA THR A 64 34.48 22.36 13.60
C THR A 64 33.40 21.37 14.03
N THR A 65 33.41 21.00 15.30
CA THR A 65 32.32 20.28 15.96
C THR A 65 31.08 21.15 15.85
N ALA A 66 30.29 20.92 14.80
CA ALA A 66 28.90 21.36 14.80
C ALA A 66 28.25 20.70 16.01
N PRO A 67 27.58 21.45 16.90
CA PRO A 67 26.85 20.82 17.98
C PRO A 67 25.84 19.88 17.31
N ALA A 68 25.89 18.61 17.70
CA ALA A 68 24.85 17.64 17.40
C ALA A 68 23.55 18.25 17.92
N GLY A 69 22.82 18.93 17.04
CA GLY A 69 21.46 19.35 17.29
C GLY A 69 20.74 18.10 17.72
N ALA A 70 20.25 18.10 18.96
CA ALA A 70 19.48 17.00 19.51
C ALA A 70 18.45 16.61 18.46
N ALA A 71 18.64 15.44 17.85
CA ALA A 71 17.61 14.82 17.05
C ALA A 71 16.46 14.62 18.02
N GLU A 72 15.46 15.50 17.92
CA GLU A 72 14.23 15.39 18.69
C GLU A 72 13.73 13.97 18.49
N THR A 73 13.75 13.19 19.57
CA THR A 73 13.45 11.76 19.48
C THR A 73 11.99 11.67 19.07
N ALA A 74 11.74 11.26 17.82
CA ALA A 74 10.40 11.13 17.27
C ALA A 74 9.53 10.34 18.26
N PRO A 75 8.29 10.78 18.53
CA PRO A 75 7.43 10.10 19.48
C PRO A 75 7.22 8.65 19.03
N ALA A 76 7.36 7.71 19.96
CA ALA A 76 7.22 6.29 19.66
C ALA A 76 5.91 6.02 18.91
N ALA A 77 6.00 5.34 17.77
CA ALA A 77 4.81 4.98 17.00
C ALA A 77 3.92 4.05 17.83
N LYS A 78 2.61 4.24 17.75
CA LYS A 78 1.62 3.40 18.44
C LYS A 78 0.51 3.03 17.48
N VAL A 79 0.53 1.80 16.98
CA VAL A 79 -0.46 1.31 16.02
C VAL A 79 -1.59 0.61 16.78
N THR A 80 -2.58 1.36 17.25
CA THR A 80 -3.63 0.78 18.12
C THR A 80 -4.93 0.41 17.40
N GLY A 81 -5.05 0.72 16.11
CA GLY A 81 -6.30 0.66 15.35
C GLY A 81 -6.45 1.92 14.51
N PHE A 82 -7.68 2.41 14.32
CA PHE A 82 -7.96 3.61 13.53
C PHE A 82 -9.04 4.48 14.18
N ARG A 83 -8.79 5.79 14.24
CA ARG A 83 -9.63 6.77 14.96
C ARG A 83 -9.92 6.26 16.37
N SER A 84 -11.17 6.22 16.84
CA SER A 84 -11.54 5.74 18.16
C SER A 84 -11.63 4.22 18.27
N ALA A 85 -11.68 3.49 17.15
CA ALA A 85 -11.70 2.03 17.15
C ALA A 85 -10.29 1.47 17.42
N ARG A 86 -10.19 0.53 18.36
CA ARG A 86 -8.92 -0.06 18.80
C ARG A 86 -8.93 -1.57 18.68
N PHE A 87 -7.76 -2.15 18.45
CA PHE A 87 -7.61 -3.60 18.43
C PHE A 87 -8.13 -4.22 19.74
N GLY A 88 -8.79 -5.37 19.62
CA GLY A 88 -9.46 -6.03 20.73
C GLY A 88 -10.90 -5.58 21.00
N MET A 89 -11.40 -4.51 20.36
CA MET A 89 -12.82 -4.13 20.43
C MET A 89 -13.72 -5.14 19.72
N THR A 90 -14.90 -5.38 20.29
CA THR A 90 -15.99 -6.16 19.69
C THR A 90 -16.65 -5.41 18.55
N GLY A 91 -17.44 -6.11 17.72
CA GLY A 91 -18.16 -5.49 16.61
C GLY A 91 -19.08 -4.33 17.03
N ASP A 92 -19.75 -4.43 18.18
CA ASP A 92 -20.64 -3.38 18.68
C ASP A 92 -19.86 -2.16 19.17
N GLU A 93 -18.71 -2.36 19.82
CA GLU A 93 -17.82 -1.27 20.23
C GLU A 93 -17.23 -0.54 19.01
N VAL A 94 -16.85 -1.30 17.97
CA VAL A 94 -16.38 -0.72 16.70
C VAL A 94 -17.50 0.06 16.01
N ALA A 95 -18.72 -0.48 15.95
CA ALA A 95 -19.87 0.24 15.37
C ALA A 95 -20.14 1.57 16.09
N LYS A 96 -20.09 1.57 17.43
CA LYS A 96 -20.20 2.81 18.23
C LYS A 96 -19.07 3.79 17.95
N ALA A 97 -17.83 3.31 17.79
CA ALA A 97 -16.70 4.14 17.42
C ALA A 97 -16.90 4.79 16.03
N ILE A 98 -17.35 4.02 15.04
CA ILE A 98 -17.66 4.52 13.68
C ILE A 98 -18.70 5.64 13.74
N THR A 99 -19.82 5.43 14.42
CA THR A 99 -20.86 6.46 14.55
C THR A 99 -20.34 7.71 15.26
N LYS A 100 -19.51 7.56 16.29
CA LYS A 100 -18.90 8.70 16.98
C LYS A 100 -17.94 9.48 16.09
N ASP A 101 -17.07 8.78 15.36
CA ASP A 101 -15.96 9.36 14.62
C ASP A 101 -16.42 10.01 13.31
N PHE A 102 -17.31 9.36 12.58
CA PHE A 102 -17.73 9.80 11.24
C PHE A 102 -19.14 10.38 11.18
N LYS A 103 -19.89 10.36 12.29
CA LYS A 103 -21.30 10.79 12.34
C LYS A 103 -22.20 10.00 11.38
N ILE A 104 -21.88 8.72 11.20
CA ILE A 104 -22.59 7.79 10.32
C ILE A 104 -23.54 6.94 11.16
N GLU A 105 -24.79 6.81 10.72
CA GLU A 105 -25.79 5.99 11.41
C GLU A 105 -25.44 4.51 11.30
N GLY A 106 -25.79 3.71 12.31
CA GLY A 106 -25.47 2.28 12.34
C GLY A 106 -26.01 1.49 11.15
N LYS A 107 -27.11 1.95 10.53
CA LYS A 107 -27.71 1.33 9.33
C LYS A 107 -26.85 1.47 8.07
N ASP A 108 -26.00 2.50 8.02
CA ASP A 108 -25.10 2.79 6.90
C ASP A 108 -23.75 2.07 7.07
N ILE A 109 -23.55 1.39 8.20
CA ILE A 109 -22.43 0.48 8.44
C ILE A 109 -22.79 -0.88 7.86
N ARG A 110 -22.22 -1.19 6.70
CA ARG A 110 -22.41 -2.50 6.06
C ARG A 110 -21.62 -3.55 6.82
N ARG A 111 -22.25 -4.70 7.06
CA ARG A 111 -21.59 -5.89 7.61
C ARG A 111 -21.39 -6.92 6.51
N GLU A 112 -20.20 -7.47 6.39
CA GLU A 112 -19.86 -8.48 5.39
C GLU A 112 -19.02 -9.60 6.01
N THR A 113 -19.26 -10.84 5.60
CA THR A 113 -18.52 -12.01 6.08
C THR A 113 -17.62 -12.53 4.96
N ASN A 114 -16.33 -12.70 5.22
CA ASN A 114 -15.45 -13.45 4.34
C ASN A 114 -15.56 -14.94 4.67
N ALA A 115 -16.16 -15.73 3.79
CA ALA A 115 -16.38 -17.16 4.04
C ALA A 115 -15.08 -17.98 4.14
N THR A 116 -14.04 -17.57 3.42
CA THR A 116 -12.74 -18.26 3.38
C THR A 116 -11.96 -18.02 4.67
N GLU A 117 -11.83 -16.77 5.08
CA GLU A 117 -11.10 -16.37 6.30
C GLU A 117 -11.96 -16.50 7.57
N ARG A 118 -13.29 -16.64 7.39
CA ARG A 118 -14.31 -16.64 8.44
C ARG A 118 -14.28 -15.41 9.34
N THR A 119 -13.89 -14.28 8.77
CA THR A 119 -13.86 -12.97 9.43
C THR A 119 -15.13 -12.18 9.12
N THR A 120 -15.42 -11.19 9.97
CA THR A 120 -16.53 -10.25 9.75
C THR A 120 -15.99 -8.84 9.62
N SER A 121 -16.36 -8.14 8.55
CA SER A 121 -15.98 -6.76 8.28
C SER A 121 -17.13 -5.80 8.54
N LEU A 122 -16.87 -4.70 9.23
CA LEU A 122 -17.73 -3.52 9.27
C LEU A 122 -17.19 -2.48 8.29
N ILE A 123 -17.96 -2.18 7.26
CA ILE A 123 -17.53 -1.41 6.09
C ILE A 123 -18.32 -0.10 6.05
N VAL A 124 -17.61 1.01 5.90
CA VAL A 124 -18.19 2.35 5.85
C VAL A 124 -17.51 3.20 4.78
N LYS A 125 -18.31 3.95 4.01
CA LYS A 125 -17.80 4.96 3.06
C LYS A 125 -17.66 6.29 3.80
N VAL A 126 -16.53 6.97 3.63
CA VAL A 126 -16.24 8.28 4.24
C VAL A 126 -15.80 9.22 3.14
N ASP A 127 -16.50 10.35 2.96
CA ASP A 127 -16.30 11.21 1.79
C ASP A 127 -14.99 12.00 1.80
N ASP A 128 -14.52 12.42 2.98
CA ASP A 128 -13.24 13.12 3.14
C ASP A 128 -12.49 12.59 4.37
N LEU A 129 -11.87 11.43 4.22
CA LEU A 129 -11.07 10.83 5.30
C LEU A 129 -9.65 11.39 5.38
N GLN A 130 -9.11 11.77 4.23
CA GLN A 130 -7.78 12.34 4.04
C GLN A 130 -7.88 13.42 2.98
N THR A 131 -7.60 14.65 3.38
CA THR A 131 -7.75 15.82 2.51
C THR A 131 -7.00 15.62 1.19
N GLY A 132 -7.70 15.80 0.09
CA GLY A 132 -7.16 15.64 -1.27
C GLY A 132 -7.14 14.21 -1.81
N ALA A 133 -7.40 13.17 -1.00
CA ALA A 133 -7.47 11.78 -1.48
C ALA A 133 -8.85 11.40 -2.05
N GLY A 134 -9.88 12.21 -1.73
CA GLY A 134 -11.27 11.93 -2.06
C GLY A 134 -11.91 10.86 -1.16
N PRO A 135 -13.06 10.31 -1.58
CA PRO A 135 -13.80 9.34 -0.78
C PRO A 135 -13.00 8.06 -0.52
N ALA A 136 -13.13 7.55 0.70
CA ALA A 136 -12.52 6.32 1.17
C ALA A 136 -13.58 5.29 1.52
N VAL A 137 -13.20 4.01 1.47
CA VAL A 137 -13.89 2.95 2.19
C VAL A 137 -13.00 2.47 3.32
N VAL A 138 -13.55 2.41 4.53
CA VAL A 138 -12.90 1.86 5.72
C VAL A 138 -13.55 0.53 6.05
N ALA A 139 -12.76 -0.53 6.14
CA ALA A 139 -13.17 -1.86 6.56
C ALA A 139 -12.48 -2.23 7.89
N TYR A 140 -13.27 -2.40 8.94
CA TYR A 140 -12.83 -2.89 10.25
C TYR A 140 -13.06 -4.40 10.31
N ILE A 141 -11.98 -5.18 10.40
CA ILE A 141 -12.02 -6.64 10.25
C ILE A 141 -11.93 -7.29 11.63
N LEU A 142 -12.99 -8.02 11.99
CA LEU A 142 -13.14 -8.81 13.20
C LEU A 142 -12.68 -10.24 12.95
N GLY A 143 -11.89 -10.76 13.88
CA GLY A 143 -11.26 -12.07 13.77
C GLY A 143 -12.25 -13.22 13.88
N HIS A 144 -11.89 -14.35 13.28
CA HIS A 144 -12.71 -15.57 13.33
C HIS A 144 -12.84 -16.12 14.74
N SER A 145 -11.74 -16.22 15.48
CA SER A 145 -11.69 -16.91 16.77
C SER A 145 -12.09 -15.99 17.92
N THR A 146 -11.63 -14.74 17.88
CA THR A 146 -11.86 -13.78 18.97
C THR A 146 -13.10 -12.92 18.76
N GLN A 147 -13.58 -12.80 17.51
CA GLN A 147 -14.63 -11.84 17.11
C GLN A 147 -14.27 -10.37 17.43
N LYS A 148 -12.98 -10.08 17.58
CA LYS A 148 -12.45 -8.77 17.93
C LYS A 148 -11.71 -8.13 16.75
N LEU A 149 -11.66 -6.81 16.74
CA LEU A 149 -10.92 -6.04 15.76
C LEU A 149 -9.44 -6.39 15.83
N PHE A 150 -8.88 -6.91 14.75
CA PHE A 150 -7.44 -7.20 14.62
C PHE A 150 -6.80 -6.51 13.42
N GLN A 151 -7.62 -5.99 12.49
CA GLN A 151 -7.14 -5.31 11.29
C GLN A 151 -8.10 -4.22 10.81
N VAL A 152 -7.55 -3.14 10.27
CA VAL A 152 -8.31 -2.08 9.58
C VAL A 152 -7.69 -1.86 8.21
N ASN A 153 -8.51 -1.90 7.17
CA ASN A 153 -8.12 -1.54 5.81
C ASN A 153 -8.85 -0.27 5.39
N ILE A 154 -8.12 0.67 4.80
CA ILE A 154 -8.65 1.91 4.25
C ILE A 154 -8.26 1.96 2.78
N LEU A 155 -9.25 2.12 1.91
CA LEU A 155 -9.06 2.15 0.46
C LEU A 155 -9.53 3.48 -0.11
N TRP A 156 -8.66 4.09 -0.90
CA TRP A 156 -8.98 5.16 -1.84
C TRP A 156 -8.68 4.67 -3.26
N GLY A 157 -9.34 5.25 -4.27
CA GLY A 157 -9.06 4.92 -5.67
C GLY A 157 -10.29 4.66 -6.52
N GLY A 158 -10.07 4.18 -7.74
CA GLY A 158 -11.14 4.08 -8.74
C GLY A 158 -12.25 3.10 -8.39
N ALA A 159 -11.97 2.09 -7.55
CA ALA A 159 -12.98 1.18 -7.01
C ALA A 159 -13.97 1.88 -6.03
N VAL A 160 -13.56 2.98 -5.41
CA VAL A 160 -14.37 3.77 -4.47
C VAL A 160 -14.96 5.01 -5.14
N ASN A 161 -14.19 5.60 -6.05
CA ASN A 161 -14.55 6.78 -6.83
C ASN A 161 -14.00 6.65 -8.26
N PRO A 162 -14.84 6.31 -9.26
CA PRO A 162 -14.41 6.17 -10.66
C PRO A 162 -13.76 7.42 -11.26
N LYS A 163 -13.98 8.60 -10.65
CA LYS A 163 -13.42 9.89 -11.07
C LYS A 163 -12.18 10.28 -10.25
N VAL A 164 -11.51 9.32 -9.61
CA VAL A 164 -10.30 9.61 -8.84
C VAL A 164 -9.23 10.26 -9.73
N ASP A 165 -8.59 11.31 -9.22
CA ASP A 165 -7.41 11.89 -9.84
C ASP A 165 -6.16 11.10 -9.39
N PRO A 166 -5.44 10.42 -10.31
CA PRO A 166 -4.23 9.68 -9.97
C PRO A 166 -3.15 10.53 -9.30
N ASN A 167 -3.01 11.81 -9.69
CA ASN A 167 -2.00 12.70 -9.10
C ASN A 167 -2.35 13.07 -7.66
N ALA A 168 -3.64 13.32 -7.38
CA ALA A 168 -4.13 13.57 -6.04
C ALA A 168 -3.89 12.34 -5.13
N LEU A 169 -4.08 11.14 -5.66
CA LEU A 169 -3.81 9.88 -4.97
C LEU A 169 -2.32 9.71 -4.61
N VAL A 170 -1.41 10.03 -5.54
CA VAL A 170 0.04 10.06 -5.29
C VAL A 170 0.39 11.11 -4.23
N GLY A 171 -0.22 12.30 -4.30
CA GLY A 171 -0.06 13.35 -3.30
C GLY A 171 -0.46 12.88 -1.90
N ALA A 172 -1.62 12.23 -1.78
CA ALA A 172 -2.09 11.64 -0.52
C ALA A 172 -1.14 10.54 0.00
N ALA A 173 -0.63 9.69 -0.89
CA ALA A 173 0.34 8.65 -0.53
C ALA A 173 1.64 9.26 0.05
N ASN A 174 2.16 10.31 -0.58
CA ASN A 174 3.34 11.03 -0.09
C ASN A 174 3.10 11.71 1.26
N ALA A 175 1.93 12.34 1.44
CA ALA A 175 1.56 12.97 2.71
C ALA A 175 1.49 11.94 3.86
N LEU A 176 0.83 10.81 3.62
CA LEU A 176 0.73 9.71 4.59
C LEU A 176 2.10 9.10 4.91
N ARG A 177 2.94 8.89 3.88
CA ARG A 177 4.32 8.42 4.08
C ARG A 177 5.10 9.35 5.00
N ASN A 178 5.07 10.66 4.72
CA ASN A 178 5.81 11.65 5.50
C ASN A 178 5.30 11.68 6.95
N TYR A 179 3.98 11.56 7.16
CA TYR A 179 3.40 11.41 8.50
C TYR A 179 3.98 10.18 9.23
N PHE A 180 4.00 9.01 8.60
CA PHE A 180 4.51 7.80 9.24
C PHE A 180 6.02 7.82 9.50
N VAL A 181 6.81 8.38 8.58
CA VAL A 181 8.26 8.54 8.74
C VAL A 181 8.60 9.48 9.91
N ALA A 182 7.76 10.46 10.19
CA ALA A 182 7.91 11.34 11.34
C ALA A 182 7.60 10.67 12.69
N GLN A 183 7.14 9.41 12.70
CA GLN A 183 6.87 8.65 13.92
C GLN A 183 8.00 7.66 14.24
N GLY A 184 8.17 7.36 15.52
CA GLY A 184 9.17 6.42 16.02
C GLY A 184 8.79 4.95 15.79
N TYR A 185 8.63 4.53 14.52
CA TYR A 185 8.55 3.12 14.14
C TYR A 185 9.93 2.46 14.25
N ARG A 186 9.95 1.12 14.38
CA ARG A 186 11.21 0.37 14.35
C ARG A 186 11.86 0.49 12.97
N GLN A 187 13.17 0.74 12.96
CA GLN A 187 13.99 0.78 11.74
C GLN A 187 14.10 -0.61 11.11
N GLU A 188 14.16 -1.65 11.93
CA GLU A 188 14.17 -3.03 11.46
C GLU A 188 12.86 -3.38 10.74
N GLY A 189 12.98 -3.84 9.49
CA GLY A 189 11.85 -4.22 8.66
C GLY A 189 11.03 -3.05 8.12
N MET A 190 11.46 -1.80 8.34
CA MET A 190 10.87 -0.63 7.69
C MET A 190 11.16 -0.64 6.19
N LEU A 191 10.14 -0.37 5.36
CA LEU A 191 10.30 -0.20 3.92
C LEU A 191 9.70 1.14 3.50
N LEU A 192 10.39 1.83 2.59
CA LEU A 192 9.96 3.09 2.01
C LEU A 192 10.10 3.01 0.49
N ASN A 193 9.02 3.37 -0.23
CA ASN A 193 8.97 3.41 -1.69
C ASN A 193 9.53 2.15 -2.38
N ALA A 194 9.27 0.96 -1.83
CA ALA A 194 9.77 -0.29 -2.38
C ALA A 194 8.84 -0.80 -3.49
N PRO A 195 9.30 -0.98 -4.74
CA PRO A 195 8.48 -1.54 -5.80
C PRO A 195 8.16 -3.02 -5.54
N VAL A 196 7.01 -3.47 -6.03
CA VAL A 196 6.53 -4.85 -5.95
C VAL A 196 6.32 -5.38 -7.37
N GLY A 197 6.83 -6.59 -7.67
CA GLY A 197 6.64 -7.24 -8.96
C GLY A 197 7.23 -6.45 -10.13
N ASP A 198 6.39 -6.15 -11.11
CA ASP A 198 6.72 -5.37 -12.31
C ASP A 198 6.76 -3.85 -12.08
N GLY A 199 6.54 -3.40 -10.84
CA GLY A 199 6.52 -1.98 -10.47
C GLY A 199 5.14 -1.33 -10.57
N SER A 200 4.09 -2.07 -10.94
CA SER A 200 2.70 -1.58 -10.94
C SER A 200 2.15 -1.30 -9.53
N GLN A 201 2.79 -1.86 -8.50
CA GLN A 201 2.51 -1.63 -7.09
C GLN A 201 3.78 -1.20 -6.35
N VAL A 202 3.63 -0.25 -5.43
CA VAL A 202 4.70 0.25 -4.57
C VAL A 202 4.26 0.16 -3.12
N VAL A 203 5.09 -0.45 -2.27
CA VAL A 203 5.02 -0.28 -0.81
C VAL A 203 5.57 1.10 -0.50
N VAL A 204 4.68 2.08 -0.37
CA VAL A 204 5.03 3.47 -0.08
C VAL A 204 5.62 3.58 1.32
N PHE A 205 5.03 2.85 2.28
CA PHE A 205 5.50 2.75 3.65
C PHE A 205 5.16 1.38 4.24
N ARG A 206 6.09 0.79 4.97
CA ARG A 206 5.82 -0.30 5.92
C ARG A 206 6.61 -0.03 7.18
N GLY A 207 5.97 -0.12 8.33
CA GLY A 207 6.62 0.03 9.63
C GLY A 207 5.95 -0.82 10.69
N THR A 208 6.70 -1.19 11.73
CA THR A 208 6.16 -1.85 12.92
C THR A 208 6.43 -1.05 14.18
N ASP A 209 5.45 -0.97 15.06
CA ASP A 209 5.63 -0.35 16.38
C ASP A 209 6.37 -1.29 17.34
N SER A 210 6.66 -0.82 18.56
CA SER A 210 7.37 -1.63 19.57
C SER A 210 6.65 -2.92 19.95
N GLN A 211 5.33 -3.03 19.71
CA GLN A 211 4.52 -4.20 20.01
C GLN A 211 4.41 -5.18 18.84
N GLY A 212 5.02 -4.91 17.67
CA GLY A 212 4.89 -5.79 16.51
C GLY A 212 3.71 -5.49 15.59
N ARG A 213 2.92 -4.46 15.90
CA ARG A 213 1.76 -4.07 15.09
C ARG A 213 2.23 -3.28 13.88
N MET A 214 1.61 -3.53 12.73
CA MET A 214 2.09 -3.03 11.44
C MET A 214 1.19 -1.93 10.89
N SER A 215 1.83 -0.91 10.31
CA SER A 215 1.23 0.00 9.35
C SER A 215 1.81 -0.28 7.97
N LEU A 216 0.96 -0.54 6.99
CA LEU A 216 1.33 -0.82 5.60
C LEU A 216 0.55 0.11 4.67
N LEU A 217 1.27 0.89 3.87
CA LEU A 217 0.73 1.78 2.86
C LEU A 217 1.21 1.31 1.48
N THR A 218 0.28 0.91 0.63
CA THR A 218 0.56 0.46 -0.73
C THR A 218 -0.18 1.33 -1.74
N LEU A 219 0.51 1.71 -2.80
CA LEU A 219 -0.04 2.44 -3.94
C LEU A 219 0.06 1.54 -5.17
N ALA A 220 -1.05 1.32 -5.86
CA ALA A 220 -1.07 0.69 -7.17
C ALA A 220 -1.44 1.74 -8.22
N VAL A 221 -0.53 1.95 -9.17
CA VAL A 221 -0.77 2.80 -10.35
C VAL A 221 -0.49 1.92 -11.56
N PRO A 222 -1.50 1.17 -12.02
CA PRO A 222 -1.32 0.29 -13.15
C PRO A 222 -0.94 1.10 -14.40
N PRO A 223 -0.20 0.47 -15.33
CA PRO A 223 0.16 1.12 -16.59
C PRO A 223 -1.08 1.54 -17.37
N LYS A 224 -0.89 2.46 -18.32
CA LYS A 224 -1.98 2.87 -19.22
C LYS A 224 -2.60 1.62 -19.89
N PRO A 225 -3.92 1.62 -20.11
CA PRO A 225 -4.56 0.52 -20.81
C PRO A 225 -3.88 0.31 -22.17
N SER A 226 -3.68 -0.95 -22.52
CA SER A 226 -3.29 -1.39 -23.86
C SER A 226 -4.43 -2.23 -24.43
N ASP A 227 -4.47 -2.43 -25.74
CA ASP A 227 -5.56 -3.20 -26.39
C ASP A 227 -5.73 -4.61 -25.78
N ASP A 228 -4.65 -5.20 -25.26
CA ASP A 228 -4.62 -6.54 -24.68
C ASP A 228 -4.84 -6.59 -23.15
N THR A 229 -4.91 -5.45 -22.45
CA THR A 229 -5.04 -5.46 -20.98
C THR A 229 -5.83 -4.26 -20.47
N PRO A 230 -7.04 -4.48 -19.93
CA PRO A 230 -7.79 -3.44 -19.22
C PRO A 230 -6.96 -2.91 -18.05
N ALA A 231 -6.74 -1.60 -17.99
CA ALA A 231 -6.08 -1.01 -16.83
C ALA A 231 -6.99 -1.14 -15.62
N LEU A 232 -6.46 -1.70 -14.53
CA LEU A 232 -7.11 -1.59 -13.23
C LEU A 232 -7.22 -0.11 -12.83
N PRO A 233 -8.20 0.28 -12.02
CA PRO A 233 -8.20 1.62 -11.45
C PRO A 233 -7.00 1.81 -10.51
N PRO A 234 -6.38 3.00 -10.47
CA PRO A 234 -5.36 3.30 -9.46
C PRO A 234 -5.99 3.23 -8.06
N SER A 235 -5.21 2.75 -7.09
CA SER A 235 -5.66 2.58 -5.71
C SER A 235 -4.56 2.86 -4.69
N LEU A 236 -4.98 3.40 -3.54
CA LEU A 236 -4.14 3.60 -2.37
C LEU A 236 -4.79 2.85 -1.21
N GLN A 237 -4.04 1.95 -0.60
CA GLN A 237 -4.51 1.17 0.53
C GLN A 237 -3.60 1.40 1.74
N LEU A 238 -4.23 1.71 2.87
CA LEU A 238 -3.59 1.77 4.17
C LEU A 238 -4.16 0.67 5.08
N SER A 239 -3.28 -0.17 5.60
CA SER A 239 -3.63 -1.26 6.51
C SER A 239 -2.95 -1.07 7.87
N TYR A 240 -3.75 -1.19 8.93
CA TYR A 240 -3.27 -1.32 10.31
C TYR A 240 -3.56 -2.73 10.78
N ILE A 241 -2.52 -3.45 11.24
CA ILE A 241 -2.61 -4.88 11.54
C ILE A 241 -2.04 -5.15 12.92
N GLU A 242 -2.82 -5.80 13.79
CA GLU A 242 -2.40 -6.14 15.16
C GLU A 242 -1.28 -7.19 15.17
N LYS A 243 -1.51 -8.32 14.52
CA LYS A 243 -0.55 -9.44 14.46
C LYS A 243 -0.31 -9.85 13.01
N PRO A 244 0.60 -9.17 12.28
CA PRO A 244 0.80 -9.42 10.85
C PRO A 244 1.25 -10.85 10.53
N ASN A 245 1.95 -11.52 11.46
CA ASN A 245 2.44 -12.89 11.27
C ASN A 245 1.49 -13.95 11.84
N GLU A 246 0.47 -13.54 12.59
CA GLU A 246 -0.49 -14.44 13.23
C GLU A 246 -1.89 -13.81 13.23
N PRO A 247 -2.48 -13.58 12.03
CA PRO A 247 -3.81 -12.99 11.93
C PRO A 247 -4.88 -13.94 12.49
N ASP A 248 -5.93 -13.37 13.07
CA ASP A 248 -7.09 -14.12 13.58
C ASP A 248 -8.07 -14.47 12.44
N VAL A 249 -7.58 -15.28 11.51
CA VAL A 249 -8.33 -15.85 10.39
C VAL A 249 -8.39 -17.36 10.55
N PHE A 250 -9.37 -17.98 9.91
CA PHE A 250 -9.43 -19.43 9.79
C PHE A 250 -8.19 -19.98 9.08
N LYS A 251 -7.56 -21.00 9.67
CA LYS A 251 -6.39 -21.70 9.12
C LYS A 251 -6.75 -23.15 8.85
N ILE A 252 -6.26 -23.69 7.74
CA ILE A 252 -6.33 -25.12 7.45
C ILE A 252 -5.14 -25.79 8.15
N GLU A 253 -5.41 -26.78 8.98
CA GLU A 253 -4.38 -27.54 9.69
C GLU A 253 -3.55 -28.42 8.73
N LYS A 254 -2.31 -28.74 9.10
CA LYS A 254 -1.49 -29.66 8.32
C LYS A 254 -2.13 -31.05 8.29
N GLY A 255 -2.17 -31.68 7.12
CA GLY A 255 -2.68 -33.05 6.93
C GLY A 255 -4.03 -33.14 6.21
N PHE A 256 -4.54 -32.00 5.72
CA PHE A 256 -5.51 -31.96 4.62
C PHE A 256 -4.78 -31.85 3.27
#